data_AF-A0A1V3XBG9-F1
#
_entry.id   AF-A0A1V3XBG9-F1
#
_cell.length_a   1.000
_cell.length_b   1.000
_cell.length_c   1.000
_cell.angle_alpha   90.00
_cell.angle_beta   90.00
_cell.angle_gamma   90.00
#
_symmetry.space_group_name_H-M   'P 1'
#
loop_
_entity.id
_entity.type
_entity.pdbx_description
1 polymer ?
#
loop_
_entity_poly.entity_id
_entity_poly.type
_entity_poly.pdbx_seq_one_letter_code
_entity_poly.pdbx_strand_id
1 'polypeptide(L)'
;MFERVDVDPAAVEDVIVGCVDAVGGQAGNIGRLAWLAAGYPEEVPGVTVDRQCGSSQQAISFGAQAIMAQTADIIVAGGIQNMSQIPISSAMEVGKQFGFSSPTAESKGWQHRYGDEEISQFRGAEMIAERWNLSREEMERFALSSHEHALSAIRAGHFDNEIVAVGDFRLDEGPRETSLEKMAGLPTLVDGGRLTAALASQISDGASAVLLASERAVKDHNLTPRARIHHISARGADPVFMLTGPIPATRYALEKTGLSIDDIDVVEINEAFAPVVLAWLKEIKADPEKVNPNGGAIALGHPLGATGAKLFTTMLNELERVGGRYGLQTMCEGGGTANVTIIERL
;
A
#
# COMPACT_ATOMS: atom_id res chain seq x y z
N MET A 1 -10.83 9.48 13.53
CA MET A 1 -10.29 10.64 12.77
C MET A 1 -10.79 11.96 13.36
N PHE A 2 -12.10 12.21 13.37
CA PHE A 2 -12.69 13.47 13.84
C PHE A 2 -12.61 13.71 15.37
N GLU A 3 -12.17 12.71 16.16
CA GLU A 3 -11.75 12.93 17.55
C GLU A 3 -10.35 13.57 17.66
N ARG A 4 -9.55 13.53 16.59
CA ARG A 4 -8.17 14.03 16.54
C ARG A 4 -8.03 15.33 15.75
N VAL A 5 -9.03 15.66 14.93
CA VAL A 5 -9.07 16.86 14.08
C VAL A 5 -10.43 17.52 14.31
N ASP A 6 -10.40 18.77 14.77
CA ASP A 6 -11.59 19.58 15.03
C ASP A 6 -12.16 20.15 13.73
N VAL A 7 -12.83 19.28 12.96
CA VAL A 7 -13.54 19.62 11.74
C VAL A 7 -14.91 18.95 11.75
N ASP A 8 -15.94 19.71 11.38
CA ASP A 8 -17.29 19.16 11.22
C ASP A 8 -17.25 18.06 10.15
N PRO A 9 -17.65 16.80 10.45
CA PRO A 9 -17.73 15.75 9.45
C PRO A 9 -18.61 16.11 8.25
N ALA A 10 -19.58 17.02 8.40
CA ALA A 10 -20.42 17.51 7.30
C ALA A 10 -19.65 18.39 6.29
N ALA A 11 -18.46 18.88 6.64
CA ALA A 11 -17.59 19.62 5.73
C ALA A 11 -16.83 18.72 4.75
N VAL A 12 -16.83 17.40 4.96
CA VAL A 12 -16.24 16.45 4.00
C VAL A 12 -17.13 16.36 2.76
N GLU A 13 -16.54 16.47 1.58
CA GLU A 13 -17.30 16.48 0.32
C GLU A 13 -17.27 15.13 -0.41
N ASP A 14 -16.31 14.24 -0.07
CA ASP A 14 -16.30 12.85 -0.53
C ASP A 14 -15.45 11.94 0.37
N VAL A 15 -15.77 10.66 0.35
CA VAL A 15 -15.04 9.59 1.04
C VAL A 15 -14.59 8.55 0.01
N ILE A 16 -13.30 8.55 -0.29
CA ILE A 16 -12.71 7.67 -1.31
C ILE A 16 -11.98 6.53 -0.61
N VAL A 17 -12.44 5.29 -0.81
CA VAL A 17 -11.92 4.12 -0.07
C VAL A 17 -11.43 3.04 -1.03
N GLY A 18 -10.19 2.62 -0.85
CA GLY A 18 -9.61 1.47 -1.53
C GLY A 18 -10.12 0.14 -0.96
N CYS A 19 -10.59 -0.76 -1.83
CA CYS A 19 -10.93 -2.13 -1.46
C CYS A 19 -10.76 -3.03 -2.70
N VAL A 20 -10.09 -4.18 -2.54
CA VAL A 20 -9.75 -5.06 -3.67
C VAL A 20 -10.86 -6.09 -3.89
N ASP A 21 -11.03 -7.01 -2.95
CA ASP A 21 -12.10 -8.01 -3.02
C ASP A 21 -13.40 -7.45 -2.43
N ALA A 22 -14.11 -6.63 -3.21
CA ALA A 22 -15.39 -6.01 -2.85
C ALA A 22 -16.57 -7.02 -2.89
N VAL A 23 -16.49 -8.02 -2.02
CA VAL A 23 -17.46 -9.12 -1.87
C VAL A 23 -18.02 -9.12 -0.45
N GLY A 24 -19.28 -9.55 -0.28
CA GLY A 24 -19.90 -9.69 1.04
C GLY A 24 -19.96 -8.36 1.81
N GLY A 25 -19.44 -8.33 3.04
CA GLY A 25 -19.40 -7.13 3.88
C GLY A 25 -18.54 -5.99 3.34
N GLN A 26 -17.74 -6.23 2.29
CA GLN A 26 -16.93 -5.21 1.60
C GLN A 26 -17.53 -4.78 0.25
N ALA A 27 -18.66 -5.35 -0.16
CA ALA A 27 -19.34 -5.02 -1.40
C ALA A 27 -20.25 -3.78 -1.26
N GLY A 28 -20.85 -3.36 -2.37
CA GLY A 28 -21.95 -2.38 -2.32
C GLY A 28 -21.50 -0.97 -1.93
N ASN A 29 -20.30 -0.57 -2.33
CA ASN A 29 -19.66 0.70 -2.01
C ASN A 29 -19.29 0.85 -0.52
N ILE A 30 -18.33 0.04 -0.07
CA ILE A 30 -17.87 0.04 1.32
C ILE A 30 -17.37 1.41 1.79
N GLY A 31 -16.84 2.26 0.90
CA GLY A 31 -16.46 3.63 1.25
C GLY A 31 -17.63 4.45 1.79
N ARG A 32 -18.79 4.38 1.12
CA ARG A 32 -20.02 5.02 1.60
C ARG A 32 -20.63 4.29 2.81
N LEU A 33 -20.67 2.96 2.77
CA LEU A 33 -21.30 2.18 3.84
C LEU A 33 -20.56 2.33 5.17
N ALA A 34 -19.22 2.38 5.16
CA ALA A 34 -18.41 2.59 6.35
C ALA A 34 -18.61 3.99 6.95
N TRP A 35 -18.72 5.03 6.10
CA TRP A 35 -19.04 6.39 6.55
C TRP A 35 -20.38 6.45 7.29
N LEU A 36 -21.43 5.89 6.69
CA LEU A 36 -22.77 5.83 7.30
C LEU A 36 -22.79 4.96 8.57
N ALA A 37 -22.13 3.81 8.55
CA ALA A 37 -22.07 2.91 9.70
C ALA A 37 -21.34 3.54 10.90
N ALA A 38 -20.40 4.45 10.64
CA ALA A 38 -19.73 5.24 11.69
C ALA A 38 -20.61 6.39 12.24
N GLY A 39 -21.83 6.59 11.73
CA GLY A 39 -22.77 7.60 12.20
C GLY A 39 -22.53 9.01 11.66
N TYR A 40 -21.74 9.15 10.59
CA TYR A 40 -21.45 10.44 9.96
C TYR A 40 -22.57 10.90 9.01
N PRO A 41 -22.60 12.20 8.63
CA PRO A 41 -23.72 12.80 7.90
C PRO A 41 -24.08 12.12 6.58
N GLU A 42 -25.37 12.06 6.26
CA GLU A 42 -25.91 11.34 5.11
C GLU A 42 -25.63 12.08 3.78
N GLU A 43 -25.43 13.39 3.80
CA GLU A 43 -25.16 14.21 2.62
C GLU A 43 -23.79 13.95 2.00
N VAL A 44 -22.82 13.43 2.77
CA VAL A 44 -21.45 13.21 2.30
C VAL A 44 -21.36 11.94 1.45
N PRO A 45 -21.08 12.01 0.14
CA PRO A 45 -21.00 10.82 -0.69
C PRO A 45 -19.78 9.96 -0.32
N GLY A 46 -19.72 8.78 -0.91
CA GLY A 46 -18.53 7.94 -0.83
C GLY A 46 -18.41 7.08 -2.07
N VAL A 47 -17.19 6.66 -2.39
CA VAL A 47 -16.87 5.80 -3.51
C VAL A 47 -15.83 4.77 -3.10
N THR A 48 -15.96 3.57 -3.67
CA THR A 48 -14.99 2.49 -3.51
C THR A 48 -14.18 2.34 -4.79
N VAL A 49 -12.86 2.26 -4.66
CA VAL A 49 -11.94 2.15 -5.80
C VAL A 49 -11.08 0.90 -5.69
N ASP A 50 -10.83 0.27 -6.83
CA ASP A 50 -9.93 -0.88 -6.96
C ASP A 50 -8.79 -0.52 -7.92
N ARG A 51 -7.59 -0.40 -7.36
CA ARG A 51 -6.30 -0.46 -8.06
C ARG A 51 -5.40 -1.53 -7.41
N GLN A 52 -5.99 -2.69 -7.14
CA GLN A 52 -5.31 -3.81 -6.50
C GLN A 52 -4.64 -3.34 -5.20
N CYS A 53 -3.40 -3.75 -4.92
CA CYS A 53 -2.66 -3.35 -3.72
C CYS A 53 -2.56 -1.82 -3.54
N GLY A 54 -2.61 -1.06 -4.65
CA GLY A 54 -2.55 0.41 -4.74
C GLY A 54 -3.81 1.15 -4.34
N SER A 55 -4.91 0.45 -4.03
CA SER A 55 -6.25 1.06 -3.98
C SER A 55 -6.37 2.26 -3.05
N SER A 56 -5.85 2.21 -1.82
CA SER A 56 -5.91 3.37 -0.91
C SER A 56 -4.89 4.46 -1.24
N GLN A 57 -3.74 4.12 -1.82
CA GLN A 57 -2.82 5.15 -2.34
C GLN A 57 -3.45 5.86 -3.55
N GLN A 58 -4.20 5.13 -4.36
CA GLN A 58 -4.99 5.69 -5.44
C GLN A 58 -6.16 6.54 -4.91
N ALA A 59 -6.79 6.15 -3.80
CA ALA A 59 -7.81 6.97 -3.14
C ALA A 59 -7.24 8.34 -2.71
N ILE A 60 -6.04 8.35 -2.11
CA ILE A 60 -5.32 9.59 -1.79
C ILE A 60 -5.04 10.40 -3.06
N SER A 61 -4.59 9.74 -4.14
CA SER A 61 -4.31 10.41 -5.41
C SER A 61 -5.56 11.04 -6.03
N PHE A 62 -6.71 10.36 -5.98
CA PHE A 62 -7.97 10.92 -6.47
C PHE A 62 -8.45 12.08 -5.61
N GLY A 63 -8.32 11.99 -4.28
CA GLY A 63 -8.67 13.09 -3.39
C GLY A 63 -7.80 14.32 -3.65
N ALA A 64 -6.49 14.14 -3.81
CA ALA A 64 -5.58 15.20 -4.18
C ALA A 64 -5.93 15.82 -5.55
N GLN A 65 -6.30 14.99 -6.55
CA GLN A 65 -6.72 15.48 -7.87
C GLN A 65 -8.01 16.30 -7.81
N ALA A 66 -9.00 15.89 -7.01
CA ALA A 66 -10.24 16.65 -6.82
C ALA A 66 -9.96 18.02 -6.17
N ILE A 67 -9.09 18.06 -5.16
CA ILE A 67 -8.63 19.32 -4.53
C ILE A 67 -7.87 20.20 -5.52
N MET A 68 -6.95 19.62 -6.31
CA MET A 68 -6.21 20.34 -7.35
C MET A 68 -7.13 20.89 -8.44
N ALA A 69 -8.19 20.16 -8.78
CA ALA A 69 -9.21 20.57 -9.74
C ALA A 69 -10.22 21.57 -9.14
N GLN A 70 -10.11 21.88 -7.85
CA GLN A 70 -11.00 22.77 -7.10
C GLN A 70 -12.46 22.31 -7.11
N THR A 71 -12.70 20.99 -7.21
CA THR A 71 -14.02 20.38 -7.14
C THR A 71 -14.39 19.90 -5.73
N ALA A 72 -13.41 19.93 -4.81
CA ALA A 72 -13.58 19.65 -3.40
C ALA A 72 -12.46 20.37 -2.61
N ASP A 73 -12.68 20.59 -1.32
CA ASP A 73 -11.76 21.17 -0.36
C ASP A 73 -11.39 20.19 0.75
N ILE A 74 -12.30 19.31 1.17
CA ILE A 74 -12.04 18.33 2.24
C ILE A 74 -12.48 16.94 1.79
N ILE A 75 -11.54 16.00 1.81
CA ILE A 75 -11.76 14.61 1.40
C ILE A 75 -11.19 13.68 2.46
N VAL A 76 -11.95 12.64 2.79
CA VAL A 76 -11.41 11.48 3.51
C VAL A 76 -10.99 10.45 2.47
N ALA A 77 -9.71 10.12 2.45
CA ALA A 77 -9.16 9.07 1.60
C ALA A 77 -8.62 7.94 2.46
N GLY A 78 -8.82 6.69 2.05
CA GLY A 78 -8.40 5.56 2.87
C GLY A 78 -8.55 4.23 2.16
N GLY A 79 -8.58 3.16 2.95
CA GLY A 79 -8.86 1.83 2.47
C GLY A 79 -9.20 0.84 3.57
N ILE A 80 -9.79 -0.27 3.17
CA ILE A 80 -10.14 -1.38 4.06
C ILE A 80 -9.93 -2.71 3.35
N GLN A 81 -9.43 -3.69 4.09
CA GLN A 81 -9.48 -5.09 3.70
C GLN A 81 -9.60 -5.97 4.96
N ASN A 82 -10.53 -6.91 4.93
CA ASN A 82 -10.68 -8.00 5.90
C ASN A 82 -10.44 -9.32 5.17
N MET A 83 -9.18 -9.75 5.17
CA MET A 83 -8.75 -10.96 4.48
C MET A 83 -9.05 -12.23 5.27
N SER A 84 -9.24 -12.15 6.58
CA SER A 84 -9.69 -13.28 7.41
C SER A 84 -11.09 -13.75 7.01
N GLN A 85 -11.98 -12.82 6.63
CA GLN A 85 -13.32 -13.15 6.13
C GLN A 85 -13.38 -13.26 4.61
N ILE A 86 -12.69 -12.39 3.88
CA ILE A 86 -12.68 -12.34 2.42
C ILE A 86 -11.22 -12.46 1.93
N PRO A 87 -10.68 -13.68 1.81
CA PRO A 87 -9.30 -13.91 1.37
C PRO A 87 -9.00 -13.26 0.02
N ILE A 88 -7.72 -12.98 -0.25
CA ILE A 88 -7.27 -12.48 -1.55
C ILE A 88 -7.78 -13.36 -2.69
N SER A 89 -8.19 -12.74 -3.79
CA SER A 89 -8.73 -13.39 -4.99
C SER A 89 -10.12 -13.98 -4.82
N SER A 90 -10.82 -13.72 -3.72
CA SER A 90 -12.21 -14.15 -3.52
C SER A 90 -13.13 -13.73 -4.67
N ALA A 91 -12.97 -12.52 -5.23
CA ALA A 91 -13.75 -12.06 -6.36
C ALA A 91 -13.51 -12.92 -7.62
N MET A 92 -12.26 -13.33 -7.86
CA MET A 92 -11.90 -14.20 -8.98
C MET A 92 -12.48 -15.61 -8.80
N GLU A 93 -12.43 -16.14 -7.58
CA GLU A 93 -12.97 -17.46 -7.28
C GLU A 93 -14.50 -17.52 -7.37
N VAL A 94 -15.20 -16.50 -6.87
CA VAL A 94 -16.65 -16.37 -7.09
C VAL A 94 -16.97 -16.20 -8.57
N GLY A 95 -16.12 -15.53 -9.34
CA GLY A 95 -16.24 -15.37 -10.79
C GLY A 95 -16.40 -16.69 -11.55
N LYS A 96 -15.80 -17.79 -11.06
CA LYS A 96 -15.94 -19.13 -11.67
C LYS A 96 -17.38 -19.63 -11.68
N GLN A 97 -18.21 -19.22 -10.72
CA GLN A 97 -19.64 -19.56 -10.68
C GLN A 97 -20.42 -18.89 -11.82
N PHE A 98 -19.89 -17.82 -12.40
CA PHE A 98 -20.44 -17.11 -13.55
C PHE A 98 -19.80 -17.54 -14.88
N GLY A 99 -18.96 -18.58 -14.87
CA GLY A 99 -18.33 -19.13 -16.07
C GLY A 99 -17.01 -18.46 -16.49
N PHE A 100 -16.39 -17.65 -15.62
CA PHE A 100 -15.07 -17.06 -15.87
C PHE A 100 -13.97 -17.90 -15.21
N SER A 101 -13.04 -18.43 -16.00
CA SER A 101 -11.97 -19.29 -15.49
C SER A 101 -10.89 -18.49 -14.75
N SER A 102 -10.63 -17.26 -15.22
CA SER A 102 -9.76 -16.26 -14.60
C SER A 102 -10.18 -14.86 -15.09
N PRO A 103 -9.60 -13.76 -14.55
CA PRO A 103 -9.92 -12.41 -15.05
C PRO A 103 -9.62 -12.19 -16.54
N THR A 104 -8.79 -13.03 -17.16
CA THR A 104 -8.27 -12.80 -18.51
C THR A 104 -8.46 -13.99 -19.46
N ALA A 105 -8.81 -15.18 -18.96
CA ALA A 105 -8.83 -16.41 -19.74
C ALA A 105 -9.75 -16.34 -20.96
N GLU A 106 -10.93 -15.73 -20.83
CA GLU A 106 -11.90 -15.63 -21.93
C GLU A 106 -11.65 -14.42 -22.86
N SER A 107 -10.66 -13.59 -22.58
CA SER A 107 -10.34 -12.40 -23.39
C SER A 107 -9.46 -12.76 -24.59
N LYS A 108 -10.04 -12.74 -25.79
CA LYS A 108 -9.28 -12.95 -27.05
C LYS A 108 -8.12 -11.98 -27.23
N GLY A 109 -8.29 -10.72 -26.80
CA GLY A 109 -7.24 -9.71 -26.87
C GLY A 109 -6.09 -10.01 -25.91
N TRP A 110 -6.40 -10.54 -24.73
CA TRP A 110 -5.39 -10.99 -23.77
C TRP A 110 -4.62 -12.18 -24.33
N GLN A 111 -5.31 -13.23 -24.77
CA GLN A 111 -4.69 -14.43 -25.33
C GLN A 111 -3.80 -14.11 -26.54
N HIS A 112 -4.23 -13.17 -27.41
CA HIS A 112 -3.41 -12.77 -28.55
C HIS A 112 -2.08 -12.11 -28.13
N ARG A 113 -2.08 -11.32 -27.05
CA ARG A 113 -0.92 -10.53 -26.62
C ARG A 113 -0.01 -11.27 -25.64
N TYR A 114 -0.60 -12.04 -24.72
CA TYR A 114 0.09 -12.66 -23.59
C TYR A 114 -0.03 -14.19 -23.59
N GLY A 115 -0.75 -14.78 -24.54
CA GLY A 115 -0.85 -16.24 -24.67
C GLY A 115 -1.44 -16.92 -23.44
N ASP A 116 -0.80 -18.02 -23.05
CA ASP A 116 -1.09 -18.89 -21.91
C ASP A 116 -0.18 -18.62 -20.70
N GLU A 117 0.50 -17.47 -20.68
CA GLU A 117 1.33 -17.06 -19.55
C GLU A 117 0.53 -17.11 -18.24
N GLU A 118 1.05 -17.80 -17.23
CA GLU A 118 0.49 -17.80 -15.89
C GLU A 118 0.64 -16.41 -15.26
N ILE A 119 -0.48 -15.80 -14.87
CA ILE A 119 -0.53 -14.50 -14.22
C ILE A 119 -0.75 -14.71 -12.73
N SER A 120 0.35 -14.69 -11.98
CA SER A 120 0.37 -14.98 -10.55
C SER A 120 1.42 -14.13 -9.86
N GLN A 121 1.08 -13.57 -8.70
CA GLN A 121 2.02 -12.81 -7.88
C GLN A 121 3.22 -13.66 -7.45
N PHE A 122 3.00 -14.96 -7.20
CA PHE A 122 4.07 -15.87 -6.79
C PHE A 122 5.06 -16.12 -7.93
N ARG A 123 4.54 -16.36 -9.14
CA ARG A 123 5.38 -16.49 -10.33
C ARG A 123 6.14 -15.19 -10.62
N GLY A 124 5.47 -14.04 -10.53
CA GLY A 124 6.09 -12.73 -10.69
C GLY A 124 7.25 -12.52 -9.71
N ALA A 125 7.06 -12.86 -8.43
CA ALA A 125 8.12 -12.76 -7.41
C ALA A 125 9.31 -13.69 -7.70
N GLU A 126 9.08 -14.94 -8.12
CA GLU A 126 10.13 -15.88 -8.54
C GLU A 126 10.92 -15.35 -9.74
N MET A 127 10.22 -14.84 -10.76
CA MET A 127 10.83 -14.27 -11.96
C MET A 127 11.69 -13.04 -11.64
N ILE A 128 11.27 -12.21 -10.67
CA ILE A 128 12.08 -11.08 -10.19
C ILE A 128 13.32 -11.59 -9.45
N ALA A 129 13.16 -12.56 -8.55
CA ALA A 129 14.29 -13.15 -7.83
C ALA A 129 15.34 -13.73 -8.80
N GLU A 130 14.90 -14.43 -9.84
CA GLU A 130 15.76 -14.95 -10.90
C GLU A 130 16.43 -13.84 -11.73
N ARG A 131 15.64 -12.89 -12.26
CA ARG A 131 16.15 -11.83 -13.15
C ARG A 131 17.19 -10.93 -12.49
N TRP A 132 17.06 -10.65 -11.20
CA TRP A 132 18.02 -9.84 -10.44
C TRP A 132 19.04 -10.67 -9.65
N ASN A 133 19.09 -11.98 -9.89
CA ASN A 133 19.99 -12.93 -9.23
C ASN A 133 20.00 -12.78 -7.69
N LEU A 134 18.79 -12.69 -7.11
CA LEU A 134 18.59 -12.54 -5.67
C LEU A 134 18.64 -13.92 -5.02
N SER A 135 19.64 -14.12 -4.16
CA SER A 135 19.77 -15.37 -3.43
C SER A 135 18.68 -15.48 -2.36
N ARG A 136 18.27 -16.71 -2.02
CA ARG A 136 17.32 -16.95 -0.92
C ARG A 136 17.81 -16.34 0.39
N GLU A 137 19.09 -16.50 0.68
CA GLU A 137 19.72 -15.97 1.91
C GLU A 137 19.70 -14.43 1.95
N GLU A 138 19.90 -13.73 0.82
CA GLU A 138 19.76 -12.28 0.72
C GLU A 138 18.32 -11.84 1.01
N MET A 139 17.33 -12.55 0.46
CA MET A 139 15.92 -12.28 0.71
C MET A 139 15.53 -12.54 2.17
N GLU A 140 16.07 -13.60 2.78
CA GLU A 140 15.83 -13.94 4.20
C GLU A 140 16.46 -12.91 5.15
N ARG A 141 17.64 -12.36 4.81
CA ARG A 141 18.22 -11.24 5.55
C ARG A 141 17.34 -10.00 5.52
N PHE A 142 16.79 -9.66 4.35
CA PHE A 142 15.86 -8.54 4.22
C PHE A 142 14.56 -8.77 5.03
N ALA A 143 14.00 -9.99 4.97
CA ALA A 143 12.83 -10.33 5.76
C ALA A 143 13.10 -10.25 7.28
N LEU A 144 14.28 -10.69 7.73
CA LEU A 144 14.69 -10.59 9.12
C LEU A 144 14.79 -9.12 9.56
N SER A 145 15.43 -8.26 8.77
CA SER A 145 15.54 -6.83 9.10
C SER A 145 14.16 -6.15 9.16
N SER A 146 13.22 -6.52 8.29
CA SER A 146 11.83 -6.02 8.36
C SER A 146 11.17 -6.34 9.71
N HIS A 147 11.33 -7.57 10.22
CA HIS A 147 10.83 -7.94 11.54
C HIS A 147 11.57 -7.21 12.68
N GLU A 148 12.89 -7.07 12.59
CA GLU A 148 13.69 -6.38 13.60
C GLU A 148 13.34 -4.88 13.69
N HIS A 149 13.19 -4.22 12.54
CA HIS A 149 12.76 -2.82 12.46
C HIS A 149 11.35 -2.64 13.02
N ALA A 150 10.40 -3.50 12.64
CA ALA A 150 9.03 -3.45 13.16
C ALA A 150 8.98 -3.63 14.69
N LEU A 151 9.69 -4.63 15.23
CA LEU A 151 9.77 -4.85 16.68
C LEU A 151 10.47 -3.70 17.41
N SER A 152 11.48 -3.09 16.80
CA SER A 152 12.15 -1.90 17.34
C SER A 152 11.20 -0.71 17.39
N ALA A 153 10.51 -0.41 16.28
CA ALA A 153 9.55 0.68 16.15
C ALA A 153 8.37 0.53 17.14
N ILE A 154 7.86 -0.69 17.29
CA ILE A 154 6.85 -1.03 18.30
C ILE A 154 7.35 -0.72 19.72
N ARG A 155 8.53 -1.22 20.09
CA ARG A 155 9.09 -1.01 21.44
C ARG A 155 9.38 0.46 21.73
N ALA A 156 9.68 1.24 20.71
CA ALA A 156 9.96 2.66 20.81
C ALA A 156 8.70 3.55 20.73
N GLY A 157 7.50 2.97 20.53
CA GLY A 157 6.24 3.72 20.44
C GLY A 157 6.09 4.53 19.16
N HIS A 158 6.79 4.16 18.07
CA HIS A 158 6.73 4.93 16.81
C HIS A 158 5.33 4.93 16.17
N PHE A 159 4.52 3.91 16.47
CA PHE A 159 3.16 3.76 15.93
C PHE A 159 2.06 4.37 16.82
N ASP A 160 2.39 4.88 18.00
CA ASP A 160 1.42 5.38 18.99
C ASP A 160 0.58 6.55 18.43
N ASN A 161 1.14 7.31 17.49
CA ASN A 161 0.44 8.43 16.84
C ASN A 161 -0.38 8.01 15.61
N GLU A 162 -0.33 6.76 15.16
CA GLU A 162 -1.06 6.31 13.96
C GLU A 162 -2.06 5.19 14.18
N ILE A 163 -1.83 4.32 15.16
CA ILE A 163 -2.77 3.22 15.45
C ILE A 163 -3.96 3.74 16.26
N VAL A 164 -5.16 3.46 15.76
CA VAL A 164 -6.42 3.61 16.51
C VAL A 164 -6.86 2.23 16.97
N ALA A 165 -7.03 2.05 18.28
CA ALA A 165 -7.39 0.75 18.84
C ALA A 165 -8.80 0.30 18.44
N VAL A 166 -8.98 -1.00 18.19
CA VAL A 166 -10.26 -1.65 17.89
C VAL A 166 -10.49 -2.77 18.90
N GLY A 167 -11.35 -2.52 19.88
CA GLY A 167 -11.48 -3.43 21.03
C GLY A 167 -10.14 -3.54 21.78
N ASP A 168 -9.65 -4.76 21.97
CA ASP A 168 -8.35 -5.01 22.61
C ASP A 168 -7.16 -4.90 21.63
N PHE A 169 -7.42 -4.84 20.32
CA PHE A 169 -6.39 -4.72 19.30
C PHE A 169 -5.83 -3.29 19.26
N ARG A 170 -4.55 -3.15 19.58
CA ARG A 170 -3.83 -1.86 19.62
C ARG A 170 -2.38 -1.93 19.12
N LEU A 171 -1.98 -3.10 18.63
CA LEU A 171 -0.61 -3.43 18.24
C LEU A 171 -0.68 -4.37 17.05
N ASP A 172 0.17 -4.17 16.04
CA ASP A 172 0.29 -5.13 14.95
C ASP A 172 0.78 -6.48 15.47
N GLU A 173 0.05 -7.55 15.17
CA GLU A 173 0.31 -8.91 15.66
C GLU A 173 1.30 -9.70 14.78
N GLY A 174 1.58 -9.16 13.59
CA GLY A 174 2.40 -9.81 12.56
C GLY A 174 3.89 -9.94 12.90
N PRO A 175 4.57 -8.95 13.52
CA PRO A 175 6.01 -9.00 13.77
C PRO A 175 6.42 -10.17 14.69
N ARG A 176 7.55 -10.83 14.39
CA ARG A 176 7.97 -12.07 15.08
C ARG A 176 9.45 -12.03 15.44
N GLU A 177 9.79 -12.53 16.62
CA GLU A 177 11.17 -12.86 16.96
C GLU A 177 11.58 -14.16 16.25
N THR A 178 12.45 -14.04 15.25
CA THR A 178 12.83 -15.14 14.36
C THR A 178 14.35 -15.15 14.11
N SER A 179 14.82 -16.07 13.26
CA SER A 179 16.23 -16.18 12.87
C SER A 179 16.36 -16.66 11.42
N LEU A 180 17.52 -16.42 10.80
CA LEU A 180 17.82 -16.92 9.46
C LEU A 180 17.68 -18.45 9.37
N GLU A 181 18.09 -19.18 10.42
CA GLU A 181 17.95 -20.64 10.47
C GLU A 181 16.48 -21.07 10.40
N LYS A 182 15.60 -20.41 11.16
CA LYS A 182 14.15 -20.69 11.11
C LYS A 182 13.55 -20.36 9.74
N MET A 183 13.96 -19.25 9.12
CA MET A 183 13.48 -18.86 7.79
C MET A 183 13.95 -19.84 6.70
N ALA A 184 15.21 -20.26 6.76
CA ALA A 184 15.80 -21.24 5.85
C ALA A 184 15.11 -22.62 5.96
N GLY A 185 14.56 -22.95 7.12
CA GLY A 185 13.80 -24.18 7.34
C GLY A 185 12.38 -24.18 6.74
N LEU A 186 11.87 -23.05 6.26
CA LEU A 186 10.51 -22.97 5.72
C LEU A 186 10.39 -23.60 4.32
N PRO A 187 9.24 -24.24 4.01
CA PRO A 187 8.96 -24.72 2.67
C PRO A 187 8.79 -23.56 1.69
N THR A 188 9.09 -23.83 0.43
CA THR A 188 8.86 -22.88 -0.66
C THR A 188 7.37 -22.80 -0.96
N LEU A 189 6.92 -21.61 -1.39
CA LEU A 189 5.52 -21.35 -1.77
C LEU A 189 5.15 -22.07 -3.07
N VAL A 190 6.13 -22.25 -3.96
CA VAL A 190 6.02 -23.01 -5.20
C VAL A 190 7.09 -24.10 -5.18
N ASP A 191 6.75 -25.29 -5.68
CA ASP A 191 7.69 -26.42 -5.77
C ASP A 191 8.90 -26.03 -6.62
N GLY A 192 10.10 -26.20 -6.06
CA GLY A 192 11.36 -25.82 -6.71
C GLY A 192 11.63 -24.31 -6.78
N GLY A 193 10.78 -23.49 -6.16
CA GLY A 193 10.95 -22.04 -6.07
C GLY A 193 12.01 -21.61 -5.05
N ARG A 194 12.16 -20.29 -4.89
CA ARG A 194 13.03 -19.63 -3.91
C ARG A 194 12.24 -19.00 -2.76
N LEU A 195 11.00 -18.59 -3.01
CA LEU A 195 10.21 -17.84 -2.03
C LEU A 195 9.56 -18.75 -1.01
N THR A 196 9.56 -18.33 0.25
CA THR A 196 8.84 -18.97 1.37
C THR A 196 7.86 -17.98 1.98
N ALA A 197 7.06 -18.43 2.95
CA ALA A 197 6.21 -17.55 3.73
C ALA A 197 6.97 -16.44 4.49
N ALA A 198 8.25 -16.63 4.81
CA ALA A 198 9.05 -15.56 5.42
C ALA A 198 9.41 -14.43 4.45
N LEU A 199 9.32 -14.69 3.13
CA LEU A 199 9.72 -13.74 2.09
C LEU A 199 8.52 -13.04 1.45
N ALA A 200 7.34 -13.21 2.02
CA ALA A 200 6.07 -12.69 1.53
C ALA A 200 5.38 -11.91 2.65
N SER A 201 4.60 -10.91 2.25
CA SER A 201 3.71 -10.20 3.17
C SER A 201 2.66 -11.12 3.79
N GLN A 202 2.24 -10.79 5.01
CA GLN A 202 1.22 -11.57 5.72
C GLN A 202 -0.19 -11.19 5.25
N ILE A 203 -1.06 -12.18 5.10
CA ILE A 203 -2.51 -11.98 4.99
C ILE A 203 -2.97 -11.29 6.28
N SER A 204 -3.64 -10.14 6.16
CA SER A 204 -3.94 -9.28 7.29
C SER A 204 -5.28 -8.57 7.15
N ASP A 205 -5.87 -8.23 8.29
CA ASP A 205 -7.05 -7.38 8.37
C ASP A 205 -6.64 -5.97 8.76
N GLY A 206 -7.23 -4.95 8.15
CA GLY A 206 -6.93 -3.58 8.51
C GLY A 206 -7.73 -2.54 7.72
N ALA A 207 -7.83 -1.36 8.31
CA ALA A 207 -8.34 -0.16 7.68
C ALA A 207 -7.42 1.02 8.00
N SER A 208 -7.37 1.99 7.09
CA SER A 208 -6.56 3.19 7.24
C SER A 208 -7.26 4.37 6.56
N ALA A 209 -7.03 5.58 7.07
CA ALA A 209 -7.64 6.78 6.53
C ALA A 209 -6.78 8.01 6.79
N VAL A 210 -6.79 8.94 5.84
CA VAL A 210 -6.15 10.25 5.90
C VAL A 210 -7.16 11.33 5.54
N LEU A 211 -7.00 12.50 6.15
CA LEU A 211 -7.78 13.69 5.80
C LEU A 211 -6.95 14.54 4.85
N LEU A 212 -7.49 14.83 3.67
CA LEU A 212 -6.91 15.75 2.70
C LEU A 212 -7.68 17.06 2.74
N ALA A 213 -6.96 18.18 2.77
CA ALA A 213 -7.55 19.51 2.81
C ALA A 213 -6.87 20.44 1.81
N SER A 214 -7.64 21.27 1.13
CA SER A 214 -7.14 22.38 0.31
C SER A 214 -6.54 23.47 1.21
N GLU A 215 -5.71 24.35 0.64
CA GLU A 215 -5.19 25.51 1.38
C GLU A 215 -6.33 26.39 1.93
N ARG A 216 -7.45 26.46 1.22
CA ARG A 216 -8.65 27.18 1.67
C ARG A 216 -9.26 26.48 2.90
N ALA A 217 -9.54 25.18 2.82
CA ALA A 217 -10.10 24.44 3.96
C ALA A 217 -9.20 24.48 5.20
N VAL A 218 -7.87 24.44 5.01
CA VAL A 218 -6.92 24.60 6.11
C VAL A 218 -7.14 25.91 6.86
N LYS A 219 -7.39 27.02 6.15
CA LYS A 219 -7.67 28.33 6.75
C LYS A 219 -9.08 28.39 7.34
N ASP A 220 -10.08 27.96 6.59
CA ASP A 220 -11.50 28.09 6.96
C ASP A 220 -11.86 27.25 8.20
N HIS A 221 -11.21 26.09 8.35
CA HIS A 221 -11.40 25.17 9.48
C HIS A 221 -10.25 25.19 10.50
N ASN A 222 -9.31 26.14 10.40
CA ASN A 222 -8.19 26.30 11.33
C ASN A 222 -7.38 25.00 11.55
N LEU A 223 -7.13 24.26 10.46
CA LEU A 223 -6.37 23.02 10.49
C LEU A 223 -4.86 23.30 10.53
N THR A 224 -4.10 22.41 11.14
CA THR A 224 -2.64 22.42 11.05
C THR A 224 -2.19 21.42 9.98
N PRO A 225 -1.66 21.87 8.83
CA PRO A 225 -1.22 20.96 7.78
C PRO A 225 0.10 20.29 8.19
N ARG A 226 0.17 18.96 8.07
CA ARG A 226 1.37 18.17 8.44
C ARG A 226 2.37 18.01 7.29
N ALA A 227 1.84 17.86 6.07
CA ALA A 227 2.61 17.75 4.85
C ALA A 227 1.80 18.22 3.66
N ARG A 228 2.47 18.53 2.55
CA ARG A 228 1.87 18.75 1.23
C ARG A 228 2.12 17.54 0.33
N ILE A 229 1.12 17.18 -0.48
CA ILE A 229 1.32 16.23 -1.57
C ILE A 229 2.10 16.96 -2.67
N HIS A 230 3.37 16.58 -2.86
CA HIS A 230 4.28 17.18 -3.82
C HIS A 230 4.09 16.58 -5.22
N HIS A 231 3.88 15.26 -5.29
CA HIS A 231 3.67 14.56 -6.56
C HIS A 231 2.79 13.32 -6.39
N ILE A 232 1.99 13.05 -7.41
CA ILE A 232 1.22 11.80 -7.56
C ILE A 232 1.34 11.31 -9.00
N SER A 233 1.52 10.00 -9.17
CA SER A 233 1.46 9.36 -10.49
C SER A 233 1.15 7.87 -10.38
N ALA A 234 0.70 7.28 -11.49
CA ALA A 234 0.53 5.83 -11.64
C ALA A 234 1.17 5.38 -12.96
N ARG A 235 1.91 4.28 -12.99
CA ARG A 235 2.55 3.76 -14.21
C ARG A 235 2.32 2.26 -14.35
N GLY A 236 2.25 1.81 -15.61
CA GLY A 236 2.18 0.40 -15.97
C GLY A 236 3.55 -0.19 -16.27
N ALA A 237 3.65 -1.51 -16.18
CA ALA A 237 4.77 -2.39 -16.46
C ALA A 237 4.23 -3.70 -17.07
N ASP A 238 5.11 -4.69 -17.21
CA ASP A 238 4.73 -6.01 -17.74
C ASP A 238 3.80 -6.75 -16.74
N PRO A 239 2.57 -7.13 -17.14
CA PRO A 239 1.65 -7.85 -16.27
C PRO A 239 2.08 -9.28 -15.95
N VAL A 240 3.00 -9.89 -16.72
CA VAL A 240 3.53 -11.23 -16.45
C VAL A 240 4.51 -11.18 -15.27
N PHE A 241 5.45 -10.21 -15.30
CA PHE A 241 6.29 -9.92 -14.13
C PHE A 241 5.44 -9.40 -12.96
N MET A 242 4.36 -8.68 -13.26
CA MET A 242 3.34 -8.11 -12.36
C MET A 242 3.86 -7.08 -11.35
N LEU A 243 4.94 -7.39 -10.64
CA LEU A 243 5.35 -6.68 -9.43
C LEU A 243 6.53 -5.72 -9.66
N THR A 244 6.99 -5.54 -10.90
CA THR A 244 8.10 -4.63 -11.23
C THR A 244 7.68 -3.16 -11.40
N GLY A 245 6.38 -2.87 -11.36
CA GLY A 245 5.80 -1.54 -11.52
C GLY A 245 6.47 -0.40 -10.72
N PRO A 246 6.88 -0.61 -9.45
CA PRO A 246 7.53 0.44 -8.66
C PRO A 246 8.78 1.04 -9.31
N ILE A 247 9.56 0.26 -10.05
CA ILE A 247 10.81 0.73 -10.66
C ILE A 247 10.57 1.84 -11.70
N PRO A 248 9.81 1.62 -12.79
CA PRO A 248 9.53 2.67 -13.76
C PRO A 248 8.67 3.80 -13.17
N ALA A 249 7.79 3.50 -12.21
CA ALA A 249 6.96 4.51 -11.56
C ALA A 249 7.81 5.50 -10.73
N THR A 250 8.75 4.98 -9.92
CA THR A 250 9.68 5.81 -9.12
C THR A 250 10.59 6.64 -10.02
N ARG A 251 11.20 6.04 -11.07
CA ARG A 251 12.03 6.78 -12.03
C ARG A 251 11.26 7.96 -12.64
N TYR A 252 10.02 7.72 -13.07
CA TYR A 252 9.16 8.75 -13.64
C TYR A 252 8.87 9.88 -12.63
N ALA A 253 8.55 9.54 -11.37
CA ALA A 253 8.24 10.54 -10.34
C ALA A 253 9.44 11.42 -10.01
N LEU A 254 10.63 10.84 -9.85
CA LEU A 254 11.88 11.57 -9.62
C LEU A 254 12.20 12.49 -10.81
N GLU A 255 12.12 11.98 -12.05
CA GLU A 255 12.32 12.80 -13.25
C GLU A 255 11.33 13.97 -13.33
N LYS A 256 10.05 13.75 -13.01
CA LYS A 256 9.03 14.80 -13.11
C LYS A 256 9.15 15.88 -12.06
N THR A 257 9.57 15.53 -10.87
CA THR A 257 9.74 16.47 -9.76
C THR A 257 11.08 17.19 -9.82
N GLY A 258 12.05 16.62 -10.54
CA GLY A 258 13.43 17.10 -10.54
C GLY A 258 14.19 16.72 -9.26
N LEU A 259 13.60 15.89 -8.39
CA LEU A 259 14.25 15.32 -7.22
C LEU A 259 15.12 14.13 -7.62
N SER A 260 16.22 13.95 -6.91
CA SER A 260 16.99 12.72 -6.90
C SER A 260 16.49 11.79 -5.80
N ILE A 261 16.90 10.52 -5.84
CA ILE A 261 16.60 9.59 -4.74
C ILE A 261 17.28 10.03 -3.42
N ASP A 262 18.41 10.74 -3.51
CA ASP A 262 19.16 11.21 -2.34
C ASP A 262 18.42 12.34 -1.59
N ASP A 263 17.52 13.06 -2.28
CA ASP A 263 16.65 14.09 -1.70
C ASP A 263 15.51 13.49 -0.87
N ILE A 264 15.24 12.19 -0.99
CA ILE A 264 14.20 11.50 -0.24
C ILE A 264 14.76 11.05 1.11
N ASP A 265 14.09 11.42 2.20
CA ASP A 265 14.50 11.13 3.57
C ASP A 265 13.85 9.86 4.12
N VAL A 266 12.64 9.53 3.66
CA VAL A 266 11.91 8.31 4.04
C VAL A 266 11.27 7.70 2.81
N VAL A 267 11.50 6.41 2.59
CA VAL A 267 10.84 5.63 1.54
C VAL A 267 9.96 4.56 2.20
N GLU A 268 8.70 4.53 1.83
CA GLU A 268 7.80 3.41 2.10
C GLU A 268 7.49 2.67 0.79
N ILE A 269 8.13 1.53 0.59
CA ILE A 269 7.82 0.60 -0.51
C ILE A 269 7.17 -0.65 0.05
N ASN A 270 5.97 -0.97 -0.44
CA ASN A 270 5.23 -2.14 0.04
C ASN A 270 6.03 -3.43 -0.15
N GLU A 271 6.24 -4.18 0.93
CA GLU A 271 6.97 -5.45 0.95
C GLU A 271 6.06 -6.62 0.58
N ALA A 272 5.38 -6.56 -0.57
CA ALA A 272 4.51 -7.65 -1.01
C ALA A 272 5.29 -8.99 -1.03
N PHE A 273 6.51 -8.94 -1.58
CA PHE A 273 7.52 -9.98 -1.50
C PHE A 273 8.91 -9.35 -1.41
N ALA A 274 9.84 -9.96 -0.67
CA ALA A 274 11.23 -9.51 -0.56
C ALA A 274 11.92 -9.17 -1.91
N PRO A 275 11.82 -9.99 -2.98
CA PRO A 275 12.49 -9.68 -4.25
C PRO A 275 12.00 -8.40 -4.91
N VAL A 276 10.76 -7.95 -4.65
CA VAL A 276 10.23 -6.70 -5.21
C VAL A 276 11.04 -5.51 -4.70
N VAL A 277 11.25 -5.44 -3.39
CA VAL A 277 12.00 -4.36 -2.75
C VAL A 277 13.48 -4.43 -3.09
N LEU A 278 14.07 -5.62 -3.07
CA LEU A 278 15.48 -5.81 -3.40
C LEU A 278 15.79 -5.47 -4.87
N ALA A 279 14.91 -5.85 -5.80
CA ALA A 279 15.06 -5.42 -7.19
C ALA A 279 14.91 -3.90 -7.35
N TRP A 280 13.95 -3.29 -6.64
CA TRP A 280 13.80 -1.83 -6.62
C TRP A 280 15.04 -1.13 -6.05
N LEU A 281 15.63 -1.62 -4.96
CA LEU A 281 16.88 -1.11 -4.39
C LEU A 281 18.03 -1.17 -5.39
N LYS A 282 18.21 -2.30 -6.10
CA LYS A 282 19.26 -2.44 -7.14
C LYS A 282 19.09 -1.45 -8.30
N GLU A 283 17.85 -1.16 -8.68
CA GLU A 283 17.52 -0.31 -9.84
C GLU A 283 17.56 1.19 -9.52
N ILE A 284 17.00 1.58 -8.38
CA ILE A 284 16.85 2.97 -7.96
C ILE A 284 18.06 3.45 -7.17
N LYS A 285 18.81 2.53 -6.53
CA LYS A 285 19.99 2.81 -5.70
C LYS A 285 19.67 3.74 -4.53
N ALA A 286 18.49 3.57 -3.93
CA ALA A 286 18.14 4.25 -2.69
C ALA A 286 19.04 3.76 -1.55
N ASP A 287 19.25 4.62 -0.56
CA ASP A 287 19.89 4.24 0.70
C ASP A 287 18.99 3.25 1.46
N PRO A 288 19.44 2.00 1.70
CA PRO A 288 18.64 0.99 2.39
C PRO A 288 18.16 1.43 3.79
N GLU A 289 18.92 2.29 4.48
CA GLU A 289 18.55 2.77 5.83
C GLU A 289 17.34 3.71 5.80
N LYS A 290 17.04 4.31 4.64
CA LYS A 290 15.87 5.18 4.45
C LYS A 290 14.63 4.40 3.98
N VAL A 291 14.75 3.12 3.69
CA VAL A 291 13.70 2.30 3.07
C VAL A 291 13.05 1.41 4.12
N ASN A 292 11.76 1.64 4.36
CA ASN A 292 10.95 0.96 5.38
C ASN A 292 11.65 0.95 6.77
N PRO A 293 12.05 2.12 7.31
CA PRO A 293 12.86 2.20 8.53
C PRO A 293 12.15 1.65 9.78
N ASN A 294 10.81 1.58 9.75
CA ASN A 294 9.99 1.01 10.82
C ASN A 294 9.49 -0.42 10.50
N GLY A 295 10.11 -1.09 9.53
CA GLY A 295 9.66 -2.38 9.00
C GLY A 295 8.50 -2.24 8.03
N GLY A 296 8.26 -3.27 7.23
CA GLY A 296 7.22 -3.25 6.21
C GLY A 296 6.31 -4.47 6.27
N ALA A 297 5.61 -4.74 5.16
CA ALA A 297 4.50 -5.69 5.11
C ALA A 297 4.88 -7.16 5.34
N ILE A 298 6.15 -7.56 5.24
CA ILE A 298 6.60 -8.90 5.67
C ILE A 298 6.38 -9.05 7.18
N ALA A 299 6.68 -8.00 7.95
CA ALA A 299 6.48 -7.98 9.39
C ALA A 299 5.09 -7.50 9.80
N LEU A 300 4.66 -6.35 9.28
CA LEU A 300 3.46 -5.62 9.70
C LEU A 300 2.18 -6.05 8.97
N GLY A 301 2.31 -6.90 7.94
CA GLY A 301 1.17 -7.39 7.16
C GLY A 301 0.72 -6.49 6.02
N HIS A 302 -0.10 -7.04 5.12
CA HIS A 302 -0.59 -6.38 3.92
C HIS A 302 -2.12 -6.52 3.77
N PRO A 303 -2.92 -5.69 4.45
CA PRO A 303 -4.36 -5.62 4.24
C PRO A 303 -4.71 -4.91 2.92
N LEU A 304 -4.23 -5.44 1.78
CA LEU A 304 -4.43 -5.00 0.40
C LEU A 304 -4.95 -3.57 0.23
N GLY A 305 -6.28 -3.40 0.19
CA GLY A 305 -6.98 -2.15 -0.04
C GLY A 305 -6.59 -1.03 0.94
N ALA A 306 -6.21 -1.35 2.17
CA ALA A 306 -5.82 -0.41 3.22
C ALA A 306 -4.32 -0.07 3.27
N THR A 307 -3.45 -0.85 2.63
CA THR A 307 -2.00 -0.68 2.82
C THR A 307 -1.47 0.64 2.31
N GLY A 308 -1.99 1.16 1.21
CA GLY A 308 -1.53 2.44 0.66
C GLY A 308 -1.72 3.63 1.60
N ALA A 309 -2.87 3.78 2.24
CA ALA A 309 -3.05 4.84 3.23
C ALA A 309 -2.32 4.53 4.55
N LYS A 310 -2.14 3.24 4.93
CA LYS A 310 -1.29 2.85 6.07
C LYS A 310 0.15 3.32 5.86
N LEU A 311 0.75 2.99 4.72
CA LEU A 311 2.13 3.37 4.40
C LEU A 311 2.28 4.90 4.30
N PHE A 312 1.28 5.60 3.77
CA PHE A 312 1.27 7.06 3.76
C PHE A 312 1.35 7.62 5.19
N THR A 313 0.54 7.08 6.10
CA THR A 313 0.54 7.48 7.51
C THR A 313 1.87 7.18 8.18
N THR A 314 2.42 5.96 8.01
CA THR A 314 3.73 5.58 8.55
C THR A 314 4.85 6.48 8.03
N MET A 315 4.89 6.74 6.71
CA MET A 315 5.86 7.63 6.09
C MET A 315 5.80 9.05 6.67
N LEU A 316 4.60 9.61 6.85
CA LEU A 316 4.41 10.95 7.39
C LEU A 316 4.87 11.06 8.85
N ASN A 317 4.48 10.11 9.70
CA ASN A 317 4.92 10.11 11.11
C ASN A 317 6.44 9.94 11.21
N GLU A 318 7.04 9.10 10.37
CA GLU A 318 8.48 8.92 10.37
C GLU A 318 9.23 10.16 9.91
N LEU A 319 8.76 10.86 8.86
CA LEU A 319 9.34 12.13 8.43
C LEU A 319 9.33 13.17 9.56
N GLU A 320 8.22 13.28 10.30
CA GLU A 320 8.12 14.17 11.45
C GLU A 320 9.09 13.75 12.55
N ARG A 321 9.21 12.45 12.84
CA ARG A 321 10.10 11.90 13.87
C ARG A 321 11.58 12.18 13.57
N VAL A 322 12.00 12.00 12.31
CA VAL A 322 13.41 12.20 11.90
C VAL A 322 13.73 13.62 11.46
N GLY A 323 12.72 14.51 11.42
CA GLY A 323 12.86 15.87 10.91
C GLY A 323 13.11 15.95 9.40
N GLY A 324 12.85 14.85 8.68
CA GLY A 324 13.02 14.74 7.23
C GLY A 324 12.08 15.67 6.47
N ARG A 325 12.41 15.93 5.20
CA ARG A 325 11.67 16.82 4.32
C ARG A 325 10.80 16.06 3.34
N TYR A 326 11.38 15.19 2.51
CA TYR A 326 10.64 14.49 1.45
C TYR A 326 10.45 13.02 1.76
N GLY A 327 9.21 12.55 1.63
CA GLY A 327 8.88 11.13 1.69
C GLY A 327 8.43 10.61 0.33
N LEU A 328 8.83 9.40 -0.02
CA LEU A 328 8.38 8.70 -1.22
C LEU A 328 7.68 7.40 -0.86
N GLN A 329 6.44 7.25 -1.32
CA GLN A 329 5.69 6.01 -1.20
C GLN A 329 5.48 5.37 -2.57
N THR A 330 5.70 4.06 -2.69
CA THR A 330 5.43 3.29 -3.91
C THR A 330 4.99 1.87 -3.60
N MET A 331 4.22 1.24 -4.48
CA MET A 331 3.86 -0.17 -4.33
C MET A 331 3.60 -0.86 -5.65
N CYS A 332 3.88 -2.17 -5.65
CA CYS A 332 3.50 -3.03 -6.77
C CYS A 332 2.02 -3.37 -6.70
N GLU A 333 1.40 -3.56 -7.86
CA GLU A 333 -0.03 -3.78 -8.00
C GLU A 333 -0.29 -4.91 -9.02
N GLY A 334 -1.36 -5.67 -8.78
CA GLY A 334 -1.83 -6.66 -9.74
C GLY A 334 -2.04 -6.05 -11.14
N GLY A 335 -1.71 -6.81 -12.18
CA GLY A 335 -1.81 -6.34 -13.57
C GLY A 335 -0.63 -5.49 -14.04
N GLY A 336 0.47 -5.42 -13.27
CA GLY A 336 1.66 -4.70 -13.72
C GLY A 336 1.52 -3.20 -13.59
N THR A 337 1.06 -2.69 -12.45
CA THR A 337 0.91 -1.25 -12.21
C THR A 337 1.58 -0.84 -10.88
N ALA A 338 1.79 0.46 -10.69
CA ALA A 338 2.28 1.04 -9.46
C ALA A 338 1.93 2.53 -9.34
N ASN A 339 1.44 2.94 -8.18
CA ASN A 339 1.39 4.31 -7.73
C ASN A 339 2.72 4.80 -7.16
N VAL A 340 3.00 6.09 -7.33
CA VAL A 340 4.01 6.82 -6.56
C VAL A 340 3.40 8.10 -6.02
N THR A 341 3.61 8.35 -4.73
CA THR A 341 3.27 9.58 -4.04
C THR A 341 4.53 10.14 -3.40
N ILE A 342 4.81 11.41 -3.63
CA ILE A 342 5.86 12.14 -2.91
C ILE A 342 5.19 13.21 -2.07
N ILE A 343 5.55 13.29 -0.79
CA ILE A 343 5.09 14.34 0.11
C ILE A 343 6.26 15.17 0.60
N GLU A 344 5.97 16.41 0.99
CA GLU A 344 6.92 17.27 1.68
C GLU A 344 6.32 17.70 3.03
N ARG A 345 7.05 17.43 4.11
CA ARG A 345 6.66 17.85 5.46
C ARG A 345 6.68 19.39 5.56
N LEU A 346 5.67 19.95 6.25
CA LEU A 346 5.51 21.39 6.44
C LEU A 346 6.05 21.89 7.78
#